data_AF-A0A534TJD7-F1
#
_entry.id   AF-A0A534TJD7-F1
#
_cell.length_a   1.000
_cell.length_b   1.000
_cell.length_c   1.000
_cell.angle_alpha   90.00
_cell.angle_beta   90.00
_cell.angle_gamma   90.00
#
_symmetry.space_group_name_H-M   'P 1'
#
loop_
_entity.id
_entity.type
_entity.pdbx_description
1 polymer ?
#
loop_
_entity_poly.entity_id
_entity_poly.type
_entity_poly.pdbx_seq_one_letter_code
_entity_poly.pdbx_strand_id
1 'polypeptide(L)'
;NVRLRGIVEIDNAQFGLSKDCRIKPAQFFCAPAAKSVVEVNVGPLLPVSGGRVPGDFVCYRVRCPKTDIADQTVTDQFGTRVFKLNRSNRRLKRGSFLLCAPAVTGTEFCGDGVTNGSETCDGNDAAACPGACQVDCTCPAATPVPCTTATPIPTATPGPRFVDNGDGTVTDNETGLQWEKKVGNTCDAGANAGASCTVASECPGGACSCPGPHCVDNSYTWTATPGGTAPDGTAFTSFLAMLNGGVTGVGNCVSTNGATQTGGFAGHCDWRLPTIAELSTILAPCGMGPCIDSAFGPTAAAFYWSSTSHPAALTNAWDLSFSNGAFFVDPKTFVVVRVRAVRGGS
;
A
#
# COMPACT_ATOMS: atom_id res chain seq x y z
N ASN A 1 26.57 -28.21 2.33
CA ASN A 1 25.41 -29.00 2.81
C ASN A 1 25.10 -28.64 4.26
N VAL A 2 24.28 -27.61 4.47
CA VAL A 2 23.87 -27.17 5.82
C VAL A 2 22.89 -28.20 6.41
N ARG A 3 23.20 -28.78 7.57
CA ARG A 3 22.30 -29.68 8.30
C ARG A 3 21.55 -28.89 9.36
N LEU A 4 20.35 -28.43 9.04
CA LEU A 4 19.47 -27.77 10.01
C LEU A 4 18.88 -28.81 10.99
N ARG A 5 19.00 -28.54 12.29
CA ARG A 5 18.25 -29.21 13.37
C ARG A 5 17.58 -28.12 14.20
N GLY A 6 16.25 -28.06 14.17
CA GLY A 6 15.47 -27.11 14.95
C GLY A 6 14.14 -27.73 15.38
N ILE A 7 13.66 -27.33 16.56
CA ILE A 7 12.29 -27.55 17.02
C ILE A 7 11.48 -26.38 16.48
N VAL A 8 10.37 -26.65 15.79
CA VAL A 8 9.44 -25.59 15.38
C VAL A 8 8.38 -25.49 16.44
N GLU A 9 8.35 -24.37 17.15
CA GLU A 9 7.17 -23.97 17.90
C GLU A 9 6.28 -23.18 16.94
N ILE A 10 5.22 -23.85 16.44
CA ILE A 10 4.23 -23.18 15.59
C ILE A 10 3.19 -22.57 16.54
N ASP A 11 3.45 -21.35 16.98
CA ASP A 11 2.48 -20.58 17.79
C ASP A 11 1.59 -19.75 16.86
N ASN A 12 0.57 -20.40 16.29
CA ASN A 12 -0.53 -19.69 15.64
C ASN A 12 -1.86 -20.36 16.01
N ALA A 13 -2.94 -19.57 15.94
CA ALA A 13 -4.31 -19.99 16.28
C ALA A 13 -4.84 -21.20 15.47
N GLN A 14 -4.15 -21.61 14.39
CA GLN A 14 -4.54 -22.66 13.44
C GLN A 14 -3.85 -24.01 13.70
N PHE A 15 -2.68 -24.05 14.35
CA PHE A 15 -1.90 -25.29 14.53
C PHE A 15 -1.90 -25.83 15.96
N GLY A 16 -2.13 -24.99 16.96
CA GLY A 16 -2.00 -25.36 18.38
C GLY A 16 -0.58 -25.84 18.73
N LEU A 17 -0.33 -26.05 20.03
CA LEU A 17 0.97 -26.47 20.57
C LEU A 17 1.36 -27.90 20.11
N SER A 18 1.82 -28.08 18.87
CA SER A 18 2.37 -29.36 18.38
C SER A 18 3.85 -29.45 18.73
N LYS A 19 4.14 -29.97 19.93
CA LYS A 19 5.44 -29.88 20.58
C LYS A 19 6.56 -30.80 20.03
N ASP A 20 6.39 -31.46 18.88
CA ASP A 20 7.34 -32.51 18.42
C ASP A 20 7.62 -32.53 16.91
N CYS A 21 7.35 -31.44 16.19
CA CYS A 21 7.59 -31.35 14.75
C CYS A 21 9.09 -31.23 14.40
N ARG A 22 9.55 -31.98 13.39
CA ARG A 22 10.94 -31.95 12.88
C ARG A 22 11.04 -31.31 11.50
N ILE A 23 11.95 -30.35 11.33
CA ILE A 23 12.28 -29.73 10.03
C ILE A 23 13.28 -30.59 9.24
N LYS A 24 13.08 -30.66 7.93
CA LYS A 24 14.04 -31.19 6.94
C LYS A 24 14.59 -30.03 6.09
N PRO A 25 15.74 -30.22 5.42
CA PRO A 25 16.32 -29.20 4.54
C PRO A 25 15.29 -28.60 3.58
N ALA A 26 15.49 -27.32 3.25
CA ALA A 26 14.64 -26.59 2.31
C ALA A 26 14.43 -27.39 1.03
N GLN A 27 13.16 -27.53 0.62
CA GLN A 27 12.80 -28.26 -0.60
C GLN A 27 12.51 -27.32 -1.76
N PHE A 28 12.01 -26.11 -1.47
CA PHE A 28 11.58 -25.17 -2.49
C PHE A 28 11.97 -23.74 -2.09
N PHE A 29 12.33 -22.95 -3.08
CA PHE A 29 12.43 -21.50 -3.00
C PHE A 29 11.26 -20.93 -3.82
N CYS A 30 10.45 -20.09 -3.19
CA CYS A 30 9.28 -19.47 -3.80
C CYS A 30 9.56 -17.98 -3.99
N ALA A 31 9.59 -17.54 -5.24
CA ALA A 31 9.65 -16.12 -5.59
C ALA A 31 8.23 -15.55 -5.79
N PRO A 32 8.01 -14.25 -5.54
CA PRO A 32 6.75 -13.59 -5.82
C PRO A 32 6.31 -13.79 -7.28
N ALA A 33 5.13 -14.40 -7.47
CA ALA A 33 4.54 -14.59 -8.79
C ALA A 33 3.06 -14.21 -8.76
N ALA A 34 2.60 -13.51 -9.78
CA ALA A 34 1.18 -13.26 -10.01
C ALA A 34 0.63 -14.35 -10.94
N LYS A 35 -0.59 -14.83 -10.68
CA LYS A 35 -1.24 -15.85 -11.53
C LYS A 35 -2.66 -15.44 -11.86
N SER A 36 -2.93 -15.20 -13.15
CA SER A 36 -4.29 -15.06 -13.66
C SER A 36 -4.88 -16.42 -14.06
N VAL A 37 -6.18 -16.60 -13.82
CA VAL A 37 -6.94 -17.76 -14.30
C VAL A 37 -7.62 -17.34 -15.60
N VAL A 38 -7.29 -17.99 -16.71
CA VAL A 38 -7.76 -17.59 -18.05
C VAL A 38 -9.00 -18.40 -18.49
N GLU A 39 -9.25 -19.56 -17.89
CA GLU A 39 -10.37 -20.44 -18.23
C GLU A 39 -10.74 -21.38 -17.07
N VAL A 40 -12.03 -21.72 -16.91
CA VAL A 40 -12.53 -22.71 -15.93
C VAL A 40 -13.61 -23.57 -16.58
N ASN A 41 -13.51 -24.90 -16.41
CA ASN A 41 -14.42 -25.86 -17.05
C ASN A 41 -15.82 -25.97 -16.41
N VAL A 42 -16.06 -25.36 -15.24
CA VAL A 42 -17.35 -25.43 -14.53
C VAL A 42 -17.58 -24.17 -13.70
N GLY A 43 -18.68 -23.44 -13.98
CA GLY A 43 -19.16 -22.30 -13.17
C GLY A 43 -18.72 -20.89 -13.62
N PRO A 44 -19.37 -19.81 -13.13
CA PRO A 44 -19.02 -18.44 -13.46
C PRO A 44 -17.69 -18.02 -12.83
N LEU A 45 -16.84 -17.35 -13.61
CA LEU A 45 -15.59 -16.74 -13.16
C LEU A 45 -15.89 -15.54 -12.25
N LEU A 46 -15.63 -15.67 -10.95
CA LEU A 46 -15.46 -14.50 -10.09
C LEU A 46 -14.01 -14.03 -10.22
N PRO A 47 -13.74 -12.80 -10.69
CA PRO A 47 -12.38 -12.28 -10.74
C PRO A 47 -11.90 -12.02 -9.31
N VAL A 48 -11.15 -12.96 -8.76
CA VAL A 48 -10.41 -12.76 -7.50
C VAL A 48 -8.93 -12.64 -7.86
N SER A 49 -8.40 -11.44 -7.72
CA SER A 49 -6.95 -11.20 -7.80
C SER A 49 -6.32 -11.73 -6.51
N GLY A 50 -5.57 -12.82 -6.60
CA GLY A 50 -4.69 -13.23 -5.50
C GLY A 50 -3.61 -12.17 -5.33
N GLY A 51 -3.63 -11.45 -4.21
CA GLY A 51 -2.61 -10.45 -3.90
C GLY A 51 -1.21 -11.04 -3.98
N ARG A 52 -0.25 -10.27 -4.50
CA ARG A 52 1.17 -10.64 -4.48
C ARG A 52 1.59 -10.78 -3.01
N VAL A 53 2.10 -11.95 -2.62
CA VAL A 53 2.75 -12.10 -1.32
C VAL A 53 4.06 -11.30 -1.36
N PRO A 54 4.30 -10.34 -0.46
CA PRO A 54 5.54 -9.58 -0.46
C PRO A 54 6.70 -10.47 0.01
N GLY A 55 7.79 -10.50 -0.77
CA GLY A 55 9.05 -11.16 -0.40
C GLY A 55 9.25 -12.58 -0.96
N ASP A 56 10.51 -13.02 -0.97
CA ASP A 56 10.88 -14.40 -1.28
C ASP A 56 10.61 -15.30 -0.07
N PHE A 57 10.37 -16.59 -0.31
CA PHE A 57 10.19 -17.57 0.77
C PHE A 57 11.05 -18.81 0.53
N VAL A 58 11.62 -19.34 1.61
CA VAL A 58 12.20 -20.67 1.62
C VAL A 58 11.21 -21.62 2.31
N CYS A 59 10.78 -22.64 1.59
CA CYS A 59 9.84 -23.63 2.10
C CYS A 59 10.57 -24.90 2.55
N TYR A 60 10.41 -25.21 3.83
CA TYR A 60 10.97 -26.37 4.50
C TYR A 60 9.94 -27.47 4.62
N ARG A 61 10.40 -28.72 4.54
CA ARG A 61 9.52 -29.87 4.81
C ARG A 61 9.50 -30.17 6.30
N VAL A 62 8.32 -30.08 6.91
CA VAL A 62 8.11 -30.41 8.33
C VAL A 62 7.54 -31.82 8.43
N ARG A 63 7.85 -32.54 9.52
CA ARG A 63 7.23 -33.83 9.87
C ARG A 63 6.82 -33.80 11.34
N CYS A 64 5.53 -33.90 11.60
CA CYS A 64 5.02 -34.01 12.97
C CYS A 64 4.61 -35.46 13.30
N PRO A 65 4.69 -35.89 14.57
CA PRO A 65 4.01 -37.09 15.05
C PRO A 65 2.50 -36.97 14.82
N LYS A 66 1.73 -38.07 14.96
CA LYS A 66 0.26 -38.06 14.77
C LYS A 66 -0.35 -36.91 15.58
N THR A 67 -0.68 -35.82 14.91
CA THR A 67 -1.30 -34.65 15.50
C THR A 67 -2.67 -34.56 14.87
N ASP A 68 -3.73 -34.47 15.68
CA ASP A 68 -5.08 -34.26 15.20
C ASP A 68 -5.24 -32.80 14.77
N ILE A 69 -4.65 -32.46 13.62
CA ILE A 69 -4.82 -31.14 13.01
C ILE A 69 -6.19 -31.12 12.35
N ALA A 70 -7.02 -30.14 12.73
CA ALA A 70 -8.33 -29.94 12.13
C ALA A 70 -8.20 -29.68 10.63
N ASP A 71 -9.20 -30.14 9.86
CA ASP A 71 -9.27 -29.84 8.43
C ASP A 71 -9.35 -28.32 8.22
N GLN A 72 -8.57 -27.81 7.27
CA GLN A 72 -8.51 -26.37 7.00
C GLN A 72 -9.33 -26.06 5.76
N THR A 73 -10.30 -25.17 5.91
CA THR A 73 -11.03 -24.62 4.76
C THR A 73 -10.26 -23.42 4.26
N VAL A 74 -9.69 -23.53 3.06
CA VAL A 74 -8.91 -22.47 2.43
C VAL A 74 -9.64 -22.04 1.17
N THR A 75 -9.84 -20.73 1.05
CA THR A 75 -10.35 -20.12 -0.18
C THR A 75 -9.18 -19.51 -0.93
N ASP A 76 -9.03 -19.88 -2.19
CA ASP A 76 -8.13 -19.18 -3.11
C ASP A 76 -8.89 -18.81 -4.39
N GLN A 77 -8.16 -18.27 -5.38
CA GLN A 77 -8.73 -17.87 -6.67
C GLN A 77 -9.35 -19.03 -7.48
N PHE A 78 -9.17 -20.29 -7.06
CA PHE A 78 -9.79 -21.48 -7.68
C PHE A 78 -10.98 -21.99 -6.85
N GLY A 79 -11.42 -21.22 -5.86
CA GLY A 79 -12.56 -21.53 -5.00
C GLY A 79 -12.17 -22.01 -3.60
N THR A 80 -13.19 -22.35 -2.82
CA THR A 80 -13.03 -22.85 -1.46
C THR A 80 -12.80 -24.36 -1.48
N ARG A 81 -11.71 -24.80 -0.85
CA ARG A 81 -11.39 -26.22 -0.69
C ARG A 81 -11.05 -26.57 0.75
N VAL A 82 -11.49 -27.75 1.16
CA VAL A 82 -11.16 -28.30 2.47
C VAL A 82 -9.89 -29.14 2.35
N PHE A 83 -8.80 -28.64 2.90
CA PHE A 83 -7.56 -29.39 3.08
C PHE A 83 -7.73 -30.39 4.22
N LYS A 84 -7.91 -31.66 3.83
CA LYS A 84 -7.94 -32.79 4.77
C LYS A 84 -6.54 -33.07 5.29
N LEU A 85 -6.18 -32.42 6.40
CA LEU A 85 -4.87 -32.59 7.04
C LEU A 85 -4.77 -33.93 7.79
N ASN A 86 -5.91 -34.54 8.11
CA ASN A 86 -5.99 -35.76 8.87
C ASN A 86 -6.94 -36.78 8.21
N ARG A 87 -6.48 -37.45 7.15
CA ARG A 87 -7.01 -38.77 6.77
C ARG A 87 -6.00 -39.57 5.97
N SER A 88 -5.95 -40.85 6.35
CA SER A 88 -5.38 -42.08 5.79
C SER A 88 -5.34 -42.26 4.27
N ASN A 89 -5.08 -41.21 3.49
CA ASN A 89 -4.87 -41.32 2.06
C ASN A 89 -3.44 -41.84 1.84
N ARG A 90 -3.32 -43.10 1.42
CA ARG A 90 -2.07 -43.89 1.31
C ARG A 90 -0.95 -43.23 0.48
N ARG A 91 -1.21 -42.11 -0.20
CA ARG A 91 -0.23 -41.32 -0.95
C ARG A 91 0.48 -40.23 -0.14
N LEU A 92 -0.11 -39.74 0.96
CA LEU A 92 0.54 -38.80 1.88
C LEU A 92 1.11 -39.58 3.07
N LYS A 93 2.24 -40.25 2.84
CA LYS A 93 3.00 -40.91 3.92
C LYS A 93 3.39 -39.86 4.98
N ARG A 94 2.70 -39.91 6.13
CA ARG A 94 3.04 -39.27 7.42
C ARG A 94 3.18 -37.74 7.38
N GLY A 95 2.08 -37.04 7.71
CA GLY A 95 2.08 -35.72 8.39
C GLY A 95 3.13 -34.71 7.94
N SER A 96 3.47 -34.68 6.65
CA SER A 96 4.53 -33.82 6.14
C SER A 96 3.93 -32.69 5.32
N PHE A 97 4.09 -31.47 5.81
CA PHE A 97 3.65 -30.24 5.17
C PHE A 97 4.85 -29.34 4.87
N LEU A 98 4.62 -28.32 4.02
CA LEU A 98 5.59 -27.28 3.73
C LEU A 98 5.35 -26.10 4.66
N LEU A 99 6.40 -25.66 5.34
CA LEU A 99 6.44 -24.43 6.11
C LEU A 99 7.31 -23.43 5.35
N CYS A 100 6.72 -22.34 4.88
CA CYS A 100 7.42 -21.31 4.13
C CYS A 100 7.75 -20.14 5.05
N ALA A 101 9.02 -19.80 5.17
CA ALA A 101 9.50 -18.65 5.93
C ALA A 101 10.09 -17.61 4.97
N PRO A 102 10.03 -16.30 5.29
CA PRO A 102 10.63 -15.25 4.46
C PRO A 102 12.11 -15.52 4.18
N ALA A 103 12.57 -15.10 3.01
CA ALA A 103 13.93 -15.25 2.55
C ALA A 103 14.46 -13.91 2.03
N VAL A 104 15.72 -13.62 2.35
CA VAL A 104 16.43 -12.41 1.92
C VAL A 104 17.75 -12.86 1.27
N THR A 105 18.07 -12.32 0.10
CA THR A 105 19.35 -12.53 -0.58
C THR A 105 20.39 -11.53 -0.07
N GLY A 106 21.40 -12.00 0.66
CA GLY A 106 22.52 -11.14 1.10
C GLY A 106 22.98 -11.47 2.52
N THR A 107 24.26 -11.20 2.80
CA THR A 107 24.98 -11.55 4.03
C THR A 107 24.90 -10.46 5.10
N GLU A 108 23.73 -10.20 5.68
CA GLU A 108 23.63 -9.27 6.80
C GLU A 108 22.84 -9.96 7.92
N PHE A 109 23.53 -10.24 9.04
CA PHE A 109 22.98 -10.91 10.20
C PHE A 109 23.33 -10.06 11.43
N CYS A 110 22.32 -9.57 12.15
CA CYS A 110 22.50 -8.77 13.36
C CYS A 110 23.26 -9.54 14.46
N GLY A 111 24.21 -8.89 15.14
CA GLY A 111 24.85 -9.40 16.35
C GLY A 111 26.21 -10.08 16.15
N ASP A 112 26.91 -9.80 15.06
CA ASP A 112 28.29 -10.24 14.81
C ASP A 112 29.37 -9.31 15.41
N GLY A 113 28.95 -8.18 15.99
CA GLY A 113 29.83 -7.24 16.69
C GLY A 113 30.60 -6.30 15.76
N VAL A 114 30.17 -6.12 14.51
CA VAL A 114 30.75 -5.15 13.57
C VAL A 114 29.67 -4.42 12.75
N THR A 115 29.56 -3.09 12.84
CA THR A 115 28.70 -2.26 11.97
C THR A 115 29.26 -2.15 10.53
N ASN A 116 28.44 -2.48 9.54
CA ASN A 116 28.66 -2.66 8.10
C ASN A 116 27.40 -2.18 7.34
N GLY A 117 27.54 -1.24 6.40
CA GLY A 117 26.41 -0.79 5.56
C GLY A 117 25.45 0.18 6.27
N SER A 118 24.13 -0.01 6.12
CA SER A 118 23.07 0.86 6.68
C SER A 118 22.58 0.44 8.08
N GLU A 119 23.32 -0.42 8.77
CA GLU A 119 22.91 -0.93 10.08
C GLU A 119 23.19 0.05 11.23
N THR A 120 22.27 0.10 12.21
CA THR A 120 22.36 1.00 13.39
C THR A 120 22.84 0.26 14.66
N CYS A 121 23.10 -1.06 14.61
CA CYS A 121 23.32 -1.87 15.81
C CYS A 121 24.50 -2.84 15.70
N ASP A 122 25.41 -2.81 16.69
CA ASP A 122 26.25 -3.93 17.11
C ASP A 122 26.80 -3.77 18.57
N GLY A 123 27.24 -4.87 19.18
CA GLY A 123 27.67 -4.97 20.59
C GLY A 123 26.58 -5.50 21.54
N ASN A 124 26.84 -5.49 22.86
CA ASN A 124 25.83 -5.83 23.89
C ASN A 124 24.81 -4.67 24.01
N ASP A 125 23.80 -4.67 23.13
CA ASP A 125 22.45 -4.09 23.29
C ASP A 125 22.24 -2.56 23.53
N ALA A 126 23.25 -1.73 23.78
CA ALA A 126 23.00 -0.52 24.58
C ALA A 126 23.10 0.84 23.83
N ALA A 127 21.98 1.30 23.27
CA ALA A 127 21.48 2.69 23.44
C ALA A 127 20.13 2.91 22.75
N ALA A 128 19.97 2.38 21.52
CA ALA A 128 18.75 2.58 20.75
C ALA A 128 17.62 1.63 21.19
N CYS A 129 17.92 0.32 21.40
CA CYS A 129 16.89 -0.71 21.62
C CYS A 129 17.38 -1.94 22.42
N PRO A 130 17.57 -1.83 23.76
CA PRO A 130 18.17 -2.89 24.55
C PRO A 130 17.34 -4.18 24.58
N GLY A 131 17.85 -5.27 24.00
CA GLY A 131 17.22 -6.59 24.00
C GLY A 131 16.01 -6.74 23.05
N ALA A 132 15.80 -5.82 22.12
CA ALA A 132 14.58 -5.76 21.29
C ALA A 132 14.82 -5.80 19.77
N CYS A 133 16.06 -6.01 19.29
CA CYS A 133 16.37 -5.96 17.87
C CYS A 133 15.66 -7.07 17.05
N GLN A 134 15.08 -6.69 15.91
CA GLN A 134 14.39 -7.59 14.97
C GLN A 134 15.39 -8.34 14.08
N VAL A 135 14.92 -9.42 13.45
CA VAL A 135 15.72 -10.29 12.56
C VAL A 135 16.18 -9.61 11.26
N ASP A 136 15.60 -8.45 10.92
CA ASP A 136 15.93 -7.62 9.75
C ASP A 136 16.80 -6.39 10.12
N CYS A 137 17.42 -6.42 11.30
CA CYS A 137 18.28 -5.35 11.83
C CYS A 137 17.52 -4.03 12.13
N THR A 138 16.19 -4.07 12.31
CA THR A 138 15.37 -2.93 12.74
C THR A 138 14.98 -2.98 14.22
N CYS A 139 14.54 -1.86 14.78
CA CYS A 139 13.97 -1.80 16.13
C CYS A 139 12.44 -1.83 16.09
N PRO A 140 11.77 -2.59 16.97
CA PRO A 140 10.33 -2.53 17.10
C PRO A 140 9.93 -1.17 17.69
N ALA A 141 8.91 -0.54 17.12
CA ALA A 141 8.31 0.67 17.67
C ALA A 141 7.84 0.41 19.12
N ALA A 142 8.14 1.34 20.03
CA ALA A 142 7.88 1.20 21.47
C ALA A 142 6.44 0.73 21.75
N THR A 143 6.30 -0.40 22.43
CA THR A 143 5.00 -0.92 22.86
C THR A 143 4.44 -0.07 24.01
N PRO A 144 3.11 0.14 24.09
CA PRO A 144 2.50 0.85 25.21
C PRO A 144 2.55 -0.03 26.49
N VAL A 145 2.85 0.62 27.61
CA VAL A 145 2.90 0.04 28.97
C VAL A 145 1.57 -0.64 29.33
N PRO A 146 1.57 -1.83 29.98
CA PRO A 146 0.33 -2.48 30.40
C PRO A 146 -0.22 -1.82 31.66
N CYS A 147 -1.43 -1.25 31.59
CA CYS A 147 -2.16 -0.75 32.76
C CYS A 147 -2.70 -1.92 33.60
N THR A 148 -2.36 -1.92 34.88
CA THR A 148 -2.96 -2.76 35.91
C THR A 148 -4.31 -2.21 36.35
N THR A 149 -5.25 -3.12 36.61
CA THR A 149 -6.53 -2.98 37.31
C THR A 149 -7.47 -1.85 36.87
N ALA A 150 -8.47 -2.30 36.10
CA ALA A 150 -9.75 -1.68 35.78
C ALA A 150 -10.18 -0.50 36.67
N THR A 151 -9.90 0.70 36.18
CA THR A 151 -10.84 1.82 36.27
C THR A 151 -11.59 1.85 34.94
N PRO A 152 -12.91 2.13 34.87
CA PRO A 152 -13.63 2.05 33.61
C PRO A 152 -13.08 3.12 32.66
N ILE A 153 -12.39 2.66 31.61
CA ILE A 153 -11.90 3.51 30.53
C ILE A 153 -13.13 4.05 29.80
N PRO A 154 -13.27 5.37 29.62
CA PRO A 154 -14.34 5.91 28.79
C PRO A 154 -14.11 5.39 27.37
N THR A 155 -15.16 4.80 26.80
CA THR A 155 -15.21 4.27 25.43
C THR A 155 -14.57 5.28 24.47
N ALA A 156 -13.32 5.05 24.06
CA ALA A 156 -12.68 5.86 23.03
C ALA A 156 -13.37 5.50 21.72
N THR A 157 -14.22 6.41 21.25
CA THR A 157 -14.79 6.37 19.91
C THR A 157 -13.66 6.15 18.91
N PRO A 158 -13.74 5.14 18.01
CA PRO A 158 -12.80 5.01 16.91
C PRO A 158 -12.69 6.35 16.19
N GLY A 159 -11.47 6.86 15.99
CA GLY A 159 -11.25 8.10 15.26
C GLY A 159 -11.77 8.01 13.82
N PRO A 160 -11.94 9.14 13.13
CA PRO A 160 -12.36 9.12 11.73
C PRO A 160 -11.33 8.38 10.87
N ARG A 161 -11.80 7.62 9.88
CA ARG A 161 -10.94 6.89 8.95
C ARG A 161 -9.99 7.82 8.20
N PHE A 162 -10.52 8.93 7.69
CA PHE A 162 -9.76 9.95 6.97
C PHE A 162 -9.55 11.17 7.87
N VAL A 163 -8.29 11.59 8.04
CA VAL A 163 -7.91 12.73 8.86
C VAL A 163 -7.21 13.77 8.00
N ASP A 164 -7.75 14.98 7.95
CA ASP A 164 -7.09 16.13 7.33
C ASP A 164 -5.97 16.64 8.23
N ASN A 165 -4.75 16.68 7.71
CA ASN A 165 -3.55 17.09 8.46
C ASN A 165 -3.36 18.62 8.47
N GLY A 166 -4.16 19.38 7.71
CA GLY A 166 -4.08 20.84 7.65
C GLY A 166 -2.89 21.38 6.84
N ASP A 167 -2.09 20.50 6.25
CA ASP A 167 -0.94 20.81 5.39
C ASP A 167 -1.20 20.54 3.90
N GLY A 168 -2.46 20.24 3.56
CA GLY A 168 -2.86 19.80 2.22
C GLY A 168 -2.88 18.27 2.05
N THR A 169 -2.66 17.49 3.09
CA THR A 169 -2.72 16.01 3.02
C THR A 169 -3.84 15.42 3.88
N VAL A 170 -4.24 14.20 3.53
CA VAL A 170 -5.22 13.39 4.26
C VAL A 170 -4.61 12.04 4.61
N THR A 171 -4.66 11.67 5.89
CA THR A 171 -4.24 10.35 6.39
C THR A 171 -5.41 9.37 6.35
N ASP A 172 -5.23 8.20 5.73
CA ASP A 172 -6.16 7.07 5.81
C ASP A 172 -5.67 6.09 6.90
N ASN A 173 -6.33 6.09 8.05
CA ASN A 173 -6.00 5.26 9.20
C ASN A 173 -6.29 3.76 8.98
N GLU A 174 -7.05 3.39 7.96
CA GLU A 174 -7.34 1.99 7.63
C GLU A 174 -6.23 1.38 6.77
N THR A 175 -5.76 2.13 5.77
CA THR A 175 -4.72 1.65 4.83
C THR A 175 -3.31 2.04 5.23
N GLY A 176 -3.16 3.01 6.15
CA GLY A 176 -1.88 3.61 6.49
C GLY A 176 -1.29 4.37 5.30
N LEU A 177 -2.12 4.93 4.41
CA LEU A 177 -1.69 5.75 3.28
C LEU A 177 -1.91 7.23 3.58
N GLN A 178 -1.09 8.08 2.96
CA GLN A 178 -1.29 9.52 2.98
C GLN A 178 -1.58 10.01 1.57
N TRP A 179 -2.60 10.85 1.45
CA TRP A 179 -3.18 11.30 0.20
C TRP A 179 -3.07 12.80 0.05
N GLU A 180 -2.91 13.25 -1.19
CA GLU A 180 -3.07 14.66 -1.54
C GLU A 180 -4.53 15.09 -1.35
N LYS A 181 -4.75 16.24 -0.70
CA LYS A 181 -6.04 16.95 -0.66
C LYS A 181 -6.13 17.92 -1.84
N LYS A 182 -7.30 17.95 -2.50
CA LYS A 182 -7.54 18.89 -3.61
C LYS A 182 -8.09 20.21 -3.10
N VAL A 183 -7.88 21.27 -3.88
CA VAL A 183 -8.38 22.62 -3.61
C VAL A 183 -9.24 23.12 -4.77
N GLY A 184 -10.21 23.97 -4.44
CA GLY A 184 -11.08 24.63 -5.40
C GLY A 184 -10.49 25.97 -5.85
N ASN A 185 -11.24 26.68 -6.69
CA ASN A 185 -10.84 28.01 -7.12
C ASN A 185 -10.94 29.02 -5.97
N THR A 186 -10.00 29.97 -5.98
CA THR A 186 -9.96 31.10 -5.04
C THR A 186 -9.74 32.41 -5.79
N CYS A 187 -10.15 33.52 -5.22
CA CYS A 187 -9.84 34.83 -5.78
C CYS A 187 -8.34 35.12 -5.65
N ASP A 188 -7.69 35.47 -6.76
CA ASP A 188 -6.24 35.74 -6.80
C ASP A 188 -5.85 37.13 -6.25
N ALA A 189 -6.79 38.08 -6.28
CA ALA A 189 -6.58 39.46 -5.89
C ALA A 189 -7.89 40.14 -5.47
N GLY A 190 -7.76 41.39 -5.00
CA GLY A 190 -8.89 42.23 -4.62
C GLY A 190 -9.36 42.03 -3.19
N ALA A 191 -10.54 42.57 -2.88
CA ALA A 191 -11.10 42.58 -1.52
C ALA A 191 -11.38 41.16 -0.97
N ASN A 192 -11.55 40.19 -1.87
CA ASN A 192 -11.84 38.80 -1.54
C ASN A 192 -10.64 37.87 -1.81
N ALA A 193 -9.41 38.39 -1.94
CA ALA A 193 -8.23 37.57 -2.20
C ALA A 193 -8.11 36.40 -1.21
N GLY A 194 -7.95 35.18 -1.73
CA GLY A 194 -7.90 33.92 -0.97
C GLY A 194 -9.27 33.30 -0.62
N ALA A 195 -10.39 34.00 -0.85
CA ALA A 195 -11.72 33.41 -0.66
C ALA A 195 -12.05 32.41 -1.77
N SER A 196 -12.77 31.34 -1.44
CA SER A 196 -13.28 30.38 -2.43
C SER A 196 -14.28 31.07 -3.35
N CYS A 197 -14.24 30.70 -4.64
CA CYS A 197 -15.09 31.27 -5.67
C CYS A 197 -15.47 30.20 -6.71
N THR A 198 -16.53 30.48 -7.44
CA THR A 198 -17.03 29.69 -8.57
C THR A 198 -17.13 30.52 -9.84
N VAL A 199 -17.25 31.86 -9.72
CA VAL A 199 -17.34 32.79 -10.85
C VAL A 199 -16.51 34.05 -10.62
N ALA A 200 -16.06 34.69 -11.70
CA ALA A 200 -15.18 35.86 -11.62
C ALA A 200 -15.82 37.07 -10.90
N SER A 201 -17.15 37.20 -10.92
CA SER A 201 -17.85 38.30 -10.24
C SER A 201 -17.72 38.27 -8.72
N GLU A 202 -17.36 37.12 -8.13
CA GLU A 202 -17.09 36.96 -6.71
C GLU A 202 -15.71 37.50 -6.30
N CYS A 203 -14.88 37.88 -7.27
CA CYS A 203 -13.52 38.39 -7.08
C CYS A 203 -13.38 39.84 -7.60
N PRO A 204 -13.92 40.86 -6.90
CA PRO A 204 -13.79 42.24 -7.33
C PRO A 204 -12.31 42.69 -7.37
N GLY A 205 -11.80 42.96 -8.57
CA GLY A 205 -10.39 43.33 -8.77
C GLY A 205 -9.43 42.14 -8.87
N GLY A 206 -9.95 40.92 -9.07
CA GLY A 206 -9.18 39.71 -9.32
C GLY A 206 -9.92 38.72 -10.23
N ALA A 207 -9.35 37.54 -10.42
CA ALA A 207 -9.93 36.41 -11.11
C ALA A 207 -10.18 35.25 -10.14
N CYS A 208 -11.24 34.49 -10.42
CA CYS A 208 -11.48 33.22 -9.75
C CYS A 208 -10.63 32.14 -10.41
N SER A 209 -9.56 31.71 -9.76
CA SER A 209 -8.61 30.76 -10.36
C SER A 209 -7.99 29.82 -9.32
N CYS A 210 -7.41 28.74 -9.83
CA CYS A 210 -6.58 27.85 -9.05
C CYS A 210 -5.31 27.58 -9.88
N PRO A 211 -4.16 28.19 -9.54
CA PRO A 211 -2.94 28.07 -10.34
C PRO A 211 -2.05 26.87 -9.96
N GLY A 212 -2.33 26.18 -8.85
CA GLY A 212 -1.47 25.12 -8.32
C GLY A 212 -1.71 23.72 -8.91
N PRO A 213 -0.81 22.75 -8.64
CA PRO A 213 -1.02 21.36 -9.03
C PRO A 213 -2.20 20.69 -8.28
N HIS A 214 -2.62 21.25 -7.15
CA HIS A 214 -3.67 20.73 -6.29
C HIS A 214 -5.11 21.07 -6.74
N CYS A 215 -5.26 21.74 -7.89
CA CYS A 215 -6.56 22.18 -8.35
C CYS A 215 -7.44 21.01 -8.78
N VAL A 216 -8.68 21.04 -8.33
CA VAL A 216 -9.69 19.99 -8.58
C VAL A 216 -10.00 19.77 -10.06
N ASP A 217 -9.82 20.80 -10.90
CA ASP A 217 -10.16 20.77 -12.32
C ASP A 217 -8.98 20.47 -13.26
N ASN A 218 -7.78 20.31 -12.72
CA ASN A 218 -6.61 20.00 -13.54
C ASN A 218 -6.73 18.61 -14.15
N SER A 219 -6.57 18.53 -15.48
CA SER A 219 -6.58 17.27 -16.23
C SER A 219 -5.19 16.95 -16.76
N TYR A 220 -4.89 15.65 -16.84
CA TYR A 220 -3.55 15.15 -17.11
C TYR A 220 -3.57 13.96 -18.06
N THR A 221 -2.49 13.79 -18.81
CA THR A 221 -2.24 12.59 -19.61
C THR A 221 -1.36 11.60 -18.86
N TRP A 222 -1.60 10.32 -19.09
CA TRP A 222 -0.77 9.25 -18.53
C TRP A 222 0.51 9.06 -19.36
N THR A 223 0.40 9.08 -20.69
CA THR A 223 1.54 9.11 -21.62
C THR A 223 1.45 10.32 -22.56
N ALA A 224 2.60 10.85 -22.97
CA ALA A 224 2.70 11.86 -24.01
C ALA A 224 2.64 11.26 -25.43
N THR A 225 2.86 9.95 -25.56
CA THR A 225 3.02 9.28 -26.86
C THR A 225 1.76 8.51 -27.25
N PRO A 226 1.13 8.77 -28.41
CA PRO A 226 0.05 7.93 -28.94
C PRO A 226 0.46 6.46 -29.07
N GLY A 227 -0.28 5.55 -28.42
CA GLY A 227 0.07 4.13 -28.36
C GLY A 227 1.29 3.82 -27.47
N GLY A 228 1.78 4.80 -26.70
CA GLY A 228 2.87 4.64 -25.76
C GLY A 228 2.45 3.89 -24.50
N THR A 229 3.44 3.28 -23.86
CA THR A 229 3.28 2.58 -22.57
C THR A 229 4.09 3.21 -21.45
N ALA A 230 4.93 4.20 -21.76
CA ALA A 230 5.81 4.88 -20.83
C ALA A 230 5.04 5.90 -19.98
N PRO A 231 5.35 6.02 -18.67
CA PRO A 231 4.75 7.01 -17.78
C PRO A 231 5.40 8.40 -17.98
N ASP A 232 5.24 8.97 -19.16
CA ASP A 232 5.86 10.23 -19.60
C ASP A 232 4.85 11.37 -19.82
N GLY A 233 3.57 11.14 -19.54
CA GLY A 233 2.51 12.15 -19.66
C GLY A 233 2.57 13.22 -18.57
N THR A 234 1.71 14.22 -18.67
CA THR A 234 1.71 15.39 -17.77
C THR A 234 1.37 15.04 -16.32
N ALA A 235 0.73 13.89 -16.07
CA ALA A 235 0.55 13.37 -14.72
C ALA A 235 1.89 13.12 -14.02
N PHE A 236 2.90 12.66 -14.77
CA PHE A 236 4.23 12.33 -14.25
C PHE A 236 5.19 13.51 -14.36
N THR A 237 5.22 14.15 -15.54
CA THR A 237 6.23 15.17 -15.88
C THR A 237 5.88 16.58 -15.39
N SER A 238 4.62 16.83 -15.03
CA SER A 238 4.17 18.12 -14.47
C SER A 238 3.63 17.94 -13.05
N PHE A 239 2.55 17.19 -12.88
CA PHE A 239 1.90 17.04 -11.58
C PHE A 239 2.82 16.41 -10.51
N LEU A 240 3.28 15.16 -10.73
CA LEU A 240 4.18 14.51 -9.77
C LEU A 240 5.54 15.19 -9.68
N ALA A 241 6.05 15.75 -10.79
CA ALA A 241 7.28 16.53 -10.76
C ALA A 241 7.18 17.74 -9.81
N MET A 242 6.06 18.48 -9.85
CA MET A 242 5.81 19.59 -8.93
C MET A 242 5.61 19.13 -7.48
N LEU A 243 4.92 18.01 -7.24
CA LEU A 243 4.73 17.49 -5.88
C LEU A 243 6.04 16.97 -5.27
N ASN A 244 6.93 16.36 -6.06
CA ASN A 244 8.16 15.74 -5.57
C ASN A 244 9.39 16.67 -5.60
N GLY A 245 9.40 17.68 -6.46
CA GLY A 245 10.49 18.65 -6.61
C GLY A 245 10.13 20.08 -6.21
N GLY A 246 8.85 20.35 -5.93
CA GLY A 246 8.34 21.67 -5.56
C GLY A 246 8.27 22.70 -6.70
N VAL A 247 7.54 23.78 -6.43
CA VAL A 247 7.86 25.14 -6.90
C VAL A 247 9.07 25.59 -6.09
N THR A 248 9.98 26.39 -6.65
CA THR A 248 11.18 26.88 -5.92
C THR A 248 10.80 27.49 -4.57
N GLY A 249 10.98 26.71 -3.49
CA GLY A 249 10.69 27.08 -2.10
C GLY A 249 9.31 26.64 -1.59
N VAL A 250 9.24 25.50 -0.89
CA VAL A 250 8.99 25.33 0.57
C VAL A 250 9.45 23.90 0.92
N GLY A 251 10.29 23.76 1.94
CA GLY A 251 10.74 22.46 2.48
C GLY A 251 11.97 21.86 1.78
N ASN A 252 12.82 21.19 2.55
CA ASN A 252 13.83 20.29 2.06
C ASN A 252 13.35 18.89 2.41
N CYS A 253 13.11 18.03 1.41
CA CYS A 253 12.75 16.64 1.63
C CYS A 253 13.96 15.74 1.34
N VAL A 254 14.10 14.63 2.06
CA VAL A 254 15.15 13.65 1.78
C VAL A 254 14.58 12.62 0.82
N SER A 255 15.14 12.57 -0.39
CA SER A 255 14.83 11.54 -1.37
C SER A 255 15.22 10.16 -0.86
N THR A 256 14.66 9.10 -1.45
CA THR A 256 14.97 7.70 -1.11
C THR A 256 16.46 7.35 -1.25
N ASN A 257 17.25 8.15 -1.98
CA ASN A 257 18.69 8.00 -2.09
C ASN A 257 19.50 8.82 -1.05
N GLY A 258 18.84 9.42 -0.05
CA GLY A 258 19.47 10.25 0.97
C GLY A 258 19.80 11.68 0.52
N ALA A 259 19.52 12.05 -0.72
CA ALA A 259 19.74 13.41 -1.20
C ALA A 259 18.69 14.36 -0.61
N THR A 260 19.13 15.46 -0.03
CA THR A 260 18.24 16.56 0.34
C THR A 260 17.84 17.31 -0.92
N GLN A 261 16.58 17.20 -1.32
CA GLN A 261 16.00 17.94 -2.43
C GLN A 261 15.28 19.17 -1.87
N THR A 262 15.57 20.34 -2.45
CA THR A 262 14.78 21.54 -2.18
C THR A 262 13.43 21.43 -2.89
N GLY A 263 12.35 21.61 -2.15
CA GLY A 263 10.97 21.38 -2.59
C GLY A 263 10.34 20.16 -1.93
N GLY A 264 9.24 19.71 -2.54
CA GLY A 264 8.40 18.65 -1.99
C GLY A 264 7.09 19.18 -1.45
N PHE A 265 6.08 18.31 -1.45
CA PHE A 265 4.74 18.63 -0.97
C PHE A 265 4.54 18.03 0.42
N ALA A 266 4.13 18.87 1.38
CA ALA A 266 3.98 18.53 2.79
C ALA A 266 5.24 17.89 3.42
N GLY A 267 6.44 18.30 2.98
CA GLY A 267 7.72 17.75 3.45
C GLY A 267 8.11 16.41 2.82
N HIS A 268 7.38 15.94 1.81
CA HIS A 268 7.56 14.63 1.18
C HIS A 268 7.86 14.73 -0.33
N CYS A 269 8.64 13.79 -0.87
CA CYS A 269 9.00 13.68 -2.30
C CYS A 269 8.84 12.28 -2.89
N ASP A 270 8.11 11.42 -2.20
CA ASP A 270 7.76 10.06 -2.59
C ASP A 270 6.30 9.96 -3.08
N TRP A 271 5.73 11.08 -3.54
CA TRP A 271 4.39 11.12 -4.11
C TRP A 271 4.33 10.37 -5.43
N ARG A 272 3.30 9.55 -5.60
CA ARG A 272 3.06 8.76 -6.82
C ARG A 272 1.59 8.75 -7.16
N LEU A 273 1.28 8.33 -8.38
CA LEU A 273 -0.11 7.95 -8.70
C LEU A 273 -0.49 6.68 -7.92
N PRO A 274 -1.72 6.61 -7.39
CA PRO A 274 -2.23 5.42 -6.74
C PRO A 274 -2.40 4.28 -7.73
N THR A 275 -2.23 3.05 -7.28
CA THR A 275 -2.74 1.89 -8.01
C THR A 275 -4.27 1.92 -8.00
N ILE A 276 -4.91 1.18 -8.91
CA ILE A 276 -6.38 1.13 -8.95
C ILE A 276 -6.97 0.52 -7.66
N ALA A 277 -6.21 -0.36 -7.01
CA ALA A 277 -6.58 -0.96 -5.73
C ALA A 277 -6.48 0.04 -4.56
N GLU A 278 -5.52 0.97 -4.59
CA GLU A 278 -5.45 2.03 -3.59
C GLU A 278 -6.52 3.09 -3.84
N LEU A 279 -6.72 3.49 -5.10
CA LEU A 279 -7.71 4.50 -5.47
C LEU A 279 -9.14 4.06 -5.15
N SER A 280 -9.43 2.75 -5.19
CA SER A 280 -10.74 2.23 -4.78
C SER A 280 -10.98 2.32 -3.28
N THR A 281 -9.93 2.37 -2.45
CA THR A 281 -10.10 2.42 -0.99
C THR A 281 -10.73 3.73 -0.53
N ILE A 282 -10.53 4.82 -1.27
CA ILE A 282 -11.08 6.14 -0.94
C ILE A 282 -12.47 6.38 -1.55
N LEU A 283 -13.08 5.35 -2.15
CA LEU A 283 -14.49 5.42 -2.55
C LEU A 283 -15.40 5.45 -1.33
N ALA A 284 -16.37 6.34 -1.36
CA ALA A 284 -17.44 6.43 -0.38
C ALA A 284 -18.82 6.34 -1.06
N PRO A 285 -19.86 5.91 -0.32
CA PRO A 285 -21.23 5.99 -0.81
C PRO A 285 -21.60 7.45 -1.19
N CYS A 286 -22.25 7.62 -2.34
CA CYS A 286 -22.62 8.93 -2.90
C CYS A 286 -24.08 8.97 -3.33
N GLY A 287 -24.66 10.18 -3.25
CA GLY A 287 -25.95 10.52 -3.87
C GLY A 287 -25.74 11.45 -5.07
N MET A 288 -25.86 12.76 -4.86
CA MET A 288 -25.69 13.81 -5.90
C MET A 288 -24.30 14.48 -5.89
N GLY A 289 -23.27 13.79 -5.40
CA GLY A 289 -21.92 14.34 -5.25
C GLY A 289 -20.84 13.30 -5.57
N PRO A 290 -19.55 13.69 -5.54
CA PRO A 290 -18.48 12.75 -5.79
C PRO A 290 -18.48 11.64 -4.72
N CYS A 291 -18.19 10.42 -5.15
CA CYS A 291 -18.15 9.20 -4.33
C CYS A 291 -16.88 9.10 -3.49
N ILE A 292 -16.64 10.08 -2.64
CA ILE A 292 -15.44 10.23 -1.79
C ILE A 292 -15.77 11.02 -0.52
N ASP A 293 -15.02 10.78 0.56
CA ASP A 293 -15.16 11.54 1.79
C ASP A 293 -14.78 13.02 1.59
N SER A 294 -15.52 13.93 2.23
CA SER A 294 -15.25 15.38 2.19
C SER A 294 -13.89 15.79 2.74
N ALA A 295 -13.23 14.96 3.56
CA ALA A 295 -11.87 15.20 4.07
C ALA A 295 -10.86 15.46 2.94
N PHE A 296 -11.09 14.87 1.76
CA PHE A 296 -10.23 15.01 0.57
C PHE A 296 -10.35 16.35 -0.17
N GLY A 297 -11.15 17.27 0.36
CA GLY A 297 -11.43 18.57 -0.24
C GLY A 297 -12.40 18.47 -1.42
N PRO A 298 -12.61 19.58 -2.15
CA PRO A 298 -13.42 19.55 -3.37
C PRO A 298 -12.87 18.49 -4.34
N THR A 299 -13.77 17.61 -4.79
CA THR A 299 -13.44 16.56 -5.75
C THR A 299 -14.39 16.66 -6.92
N ALA A 300 -13.86 16.77 -8.13
CA ALA A 300 -14.67 16.74 -9.32
C ALA A 300 -15.24 15.33 -9.50
N ALA A 301 -16.55 15.24 -9.74
CA ALA A 301 -17.23 14.01 -10.12
C ALA A 301 -16.84 13.62 -11.56
N ALA A 302 -15.64 13.09 -11.75
CA ALA A 302 -15.04 12.75 -13.03
C ALA A 302 -14.06 11.56 -12.90
N PHE A 303 -13.37 11.20 -13.99
CA PHE A 303 -12.37 10.13 -14.05
C PHE A 303 -11.04 10.54 -13.41
N TYR A 304 -10.41 9.61 -12.68
CA TYR A 304 -9.11 9.77 -12.05
C TYR A 304 -8.18 8.62 -12.41
N TRP A 305 -7.01 8.95 -12.97
CA TRP A 305 -6.02 7.97 -13.38
C TRP A 305 -5.47 7.18 -12.20
N SER A 306 -5.21 5.89 -12.44
CA SER A 306 -4.31 5.08 -11.63
C SER A 306 -2.98 4.83 -12.34
N SER A 307 -1.98 4.37 -11.60
CA SER A 307 -0.72 3.84 -12.14
C SER A 307 -0.86 2.44 -12.75
N THR A 308 -2.02 1.80 -12.61
CA THR A 308 -2.23 0.40 -13.02
C THR A 308 -2.53 0.32 -14.52
N SER A 309 -1.63 -0.30 -15.29
CA SER A 309 -1.85 -0.58 -16.72
C SER A 309 -2.83 -1.73 -16.92
N HIS A 310 -3.60 -1.69 -18.02
CA HIS A 310 -4.50 -2.79 -18.35
C HIS A 310 -3.70 -4.02 -18.85
N PRO A 311 -3.88 -5.22 -18.28
CA PRO A 311 -2.99 -6.35 -18.54
C PRO A 311 -3.06 -6.87 -19.99
N ALA A 312 -4.20 -6.72 -20.67
CA ALA A 312 -4.37 -7.16 -22.06
C ALA A 312 -4.04 -6.06 -23.09
N ALA A 313 -3.90 -4.81 -22.67
CA ALA A 313 -3.65 -3.66 -23.54
C ALA A 313 -2.82 -2.62 -22.79
N LEU A 314 -1.49 -2.75 -22.86
CA LEU A 314 -0.55 -1.90 -22.10
C LEU A 314 -0.57 -0.43 -22.51
N THR A 315 -1.21 -0.10 -23.64
CA THR A 315 -1.50 1.27 -24.11
C THR A 315 -2.67 1.91 -23.35
N ASN A 316 -3.37 1.14 -22.51
CA ASN A 316 -4.49 1.58 -21.70
C ASN A 316 -4.13 1.49 -20.22
N ALA A 317 -4.75 2.33 -19.41
CA ALA A 317 -4.63 2.34 -17.96
C ALA A 317 -6.03 2.28 -17.32
N TRP A 318 -6.08 1.77 -16.09
CA TRP A 318 -7.29 1.82 -15.30
C TRP A 318 -7.49 3.21 -14.72
N ASP A 319 -8.73 3.67 -14.74
CA ASP A 319 -9.18 4.84 -14.00
C ASP A 319 -10.46 4.53 -13.20
N LEU A 320 -10.80 5.46 -12.32
CA LEU A 320 -11.96 5.39 -11.46
C LEU A 320 -12.77 6.68 -11.59
N SER A 321 -14.08 6.55 -11.76
CA SER A 321 -14.99 7.68 -11.80
C SER A 321 -15.57 7.96 -10.42
N PHE A 322 -15.29 9.15 -9.87
CA PHE A 322 -15.96 9.60 -8.65
C PHE A 322 -17.40 10.05 -8.90
N SER A 323 -17.91 10.07 -10.13
CA SER A 323 -19.33 10.39 -10.37
C SER A 323 -20.27 9.28 -9.91
N ASN A 324 -19.81 8.03 -9.96
CA ASN A 324 -20.63 6.84 -9.69
C ASN A 324 -19.86 5.67 -9.07
N GLY A 325 -18.56 5.83 -8.80
CA GLY A 325 -17.70 4.78 -8.23
C GLY A 325 -17.32 3.66 -9.18
N ALA A 326 -17.53 3.82 -10.50
CA ALA A 326 -17.23 2.79 -11.49
C ALA A 326 -15.76 2.84 -11.96
N PHE A 327 -15.27 1.68 -12.40
CA PHE A 327 -13.93 1.47 -12.93
C PHE A 327 -13.97 1.43 -14.46
N PHE A 328 -13.04 2.13 -15.12
CA PHE A 328 -12.91 2.12 -16.57
C PHE A 328 -11.48 1.82 -17.02
N VAL A 329 -11.35 1.56 -18.32
CA VAL A 329 -10.07 1.29 -18.99
C VAL A 329 -10.00 2.20 -20.20
N ASP A 330 -9.15 3.21 -20.12
CA ASP A 330 -9.04 4.24 -21.13
C ASP A 330 -7.64 4.29 -21.75
N PRO A 331 -7.51 4.75 -23.00
CA PRO A 331 -6.21 4.97 -23.61
C PRO A 331 -5.37 5.93 -22.77
N LYS A 332 -4.10 5.62 -22.55
CA LYS A 332 -3.19 6.44 -21.73
C LYS A 332 -3.01 7.88 -22.24
N THR A 333 -3.42 8.14 -23.47
CA THR A 333 -3.39 9.45 -24.14
C THR A 333 -4.62 10.32 -23.84
N PHE A 334 -5.62 9.80 -23.12
CA PHE A 334 -6.84 10.54 -22.83
C PHE A 334 -6.54 11.73 -21.92
N VAL A 335 -7.05 12.92 -22.29
CA VAL A 335 -6.59 14.22 -21.75
C VAL A 335 -7.51 14.84 -20.70
N VAL A 336 -8.70 14.28 -20.48
CA VAL A 336 -9.74 14.84 -19.59
C VAL A 336 -9.82 14.15 -18.22
N VAL A 337 -8.75 13.46 -17.84
CA VAL A 337 -8.70 12.63 -16.64
C VAL A 337 -7.88 13.33 -15.57
N ARG A 338 -8.37 13.32 -14.35
CA ARG A 338 -7.72 13.96 -13.19
C ARG A 338 -6.76 12.99 -12.51
N VAL A 339 -6.02 13.48 -11.54
CA VAL A 339 -5.10 12.67 -10.71
C VAL A 339 -5.21 13.11 -9.27
N ARG A 340 -4.90 12.20 -8.36
CA ARG A 340 -4.66 12.48 -6.94
C ARG A 340 -3.42 11.70 -6.53
N ALA A 341 -2.48 12.35 -5.86
CA ALA A 341 -1.27 11.66 -5.41
C ALA A 341 -1.50 10.88 -4.11
N VAL A 342 -0.71 9.81 -3.94
CA VAL A 342 -0.63 9.01 -2.72
C VAL A 342 0.83 8.70 -2.38
N ARG A 343 1.12 8.47 -1.11
CA ARG A 343 2.39 7.96 -0.59
C ARG A 343 2.15 6.99 0.57
N GLY A 344 3.20 6.32 1.04
CA GLY A 344 3.13 5.50 2.25
C GLY A 344 2.88 6.36 3.49
N GLY A 345 2.18 5.83 4.49
CA GLY A 345 1.96 6.52 5.76
C GLY A 345 3.22 6.60 6.61
N SER A 346 3.22 7.58 7.51
CA SER A 346 4.23 7.80 8.55
C SER A 346 3.91 7.01 9.82
#